data_AF-A0A830EIY0-F1
#
_entry.id   AF-A0A830EIY0-F1
#
_cell.length_a   1.000
_cell.length_b   1.000
_cell.length_c   1.000
_cell.angle_alpha   90.00
_cell.angle_beta   90.00
_cell.angle_gamma   90.00
#
_symmetry.space_group_name_H-M   'P 1'
#
loop_
_entity.id
_entity.type
_entity.pdbx_description
1 polymer ?
#
loop_
_entity_poly.entity_id
_entity_poly.type
_entity_poly.pdbx_seq_one_letter_code
_entity_poly.pdbx_strand_id
1 'polypeptide(L)'
;MPLELYTPGHNLVTDSLIMHGMVRYLVWAGARRGSVERIGERFRIIVNEDVDENKAVKELVRLQGQCRSTIEKIEAIGLFLRKVWASNVNEPAFPAWVRSLSQSITAFKSIKTYTDINHAANSNEGRRSSRVNPTAYLPLGPIYGKYLSRDYVVKENVQYTICPTCFLMANMGLAYGSFVLRVNKGNRISSIMVTLIPSVKADLIDIVLVQRAFEHRYNEFNLDIPILAAPLIVLSFGETLYAFENMDALIWIYEKSGNFMRIPNYIQINIEGLLKAISDIKYHIPQWPRILNDCFLKNEDGPIILAELSEAIINNTIKDNIYNITREIVEFLKKKETCIAHLDAIKKLVDVLAEL
;
A
#
# COMPACT_ATOMS: atom_id res chain seq x y z
N MET A 1 -24.59 -9.66 19.23
CA MET A 1 -23.18 -9.86 19.65
C MET A 1 -22.29 -9.23 18.59
N PRO A 2 -21.18 -8.58 18.95
CA PRO A 2 -20.27 -8.01 17.96
C PRO A 2 -19.73 -9.11 17.04
N LEU A 3 -19.58 -8.79 15.75
CA LEU A 3 -18.92 -9.67 14.79
C LEU A 3 -17.41 -9.51 14.96
N GLU A 4 -16.72 -10.62 15.13
CA GLU A 4 -15.28 -10.65 15.36
C GLU A 4 -14.61 -11.50 14.30
N LEU A 5 -13.61 -10.94 13.62
CA LEU A 5 -12.90 -11.56 12.52
C LEU A 5 -11.38 -11.43 12.70
N TYR A 6 -10.65 -12.37 12.14
CA TYR A 6 -9.19 -12.44 12.20
C TYR A 6 -8.59 -12.59 10.82
N THR A 7 -7.48 -11.89 10.57
CA THR A 7 -6.68 -12.18 9.36
C THR A 7 -6.04 -13.57 9.48
N PRO A 8 -5.81 -14.24 8.34
CA PRO A 8 -5.59 -15.69 8.32
C PRO A 8 -4.19 -16.12 8.77
N GLY A 9 -3.24 -15.18 8.90
CA GLY A 9 -1.90 -15.46 9.41
C GLY A 9 -0.91 -15.92 8.36
N HIS A 10 -0.85 -15.26 7.22
CA HIS A 10 0.20 -15.47 6.23
C HIS A 10 1.49 -14.80 6.70
N ASN A 11 1.52 -13.47 6.60
CA ASN A 11 2.61 -12.59 7.04
C ASN A 11 2.07 -11.16 7.12
N LEU A 12 2.79 -10.26 7.79
CA LEU A 12 2.32 -8.90 8.02
C LEU A 12 1.88 -8.16 6.73
N VAL A 13 2.59 -8.30 5.61
CA VAL A 13 2.19 -7.63 4.35
C VAL A 13 0.88 -8.21 3.82
N THR A 14 0.81 -9.52 3.64
CA THR A 14 -0.40 -10.16 3.10
C THR A 14 -1.60 -9.93 4.02
N ASP A 15 -1.40 -10.06 5.33
CA ASP A 15 -2.47 -9.86 6.31
C ASP A 15 -2.88 -8.39 6.43
N SER A 16 -1.97 -7.42 6.20
CA SER A 16 -2.36 -6.01 6.16
C SER A 16 -3.27 -5.70 4.96
N LEU A 17 -2.97 -6.28 3.79
CA LEU A 17 -3.84 -6.17 2.62
C LEU A 17 -5.18 -6.87 2.86
N ILE A 18 -5.18 -8.08 3.43
CA ILE A 18 -6.42 -8.78 3.76
C ILE A 18 -7.25 -7.97 4.76
N MET A 19 -6.64 -7.39 5.79
CA MET A 19 -7.30 -6.51 6.75
C MET A 19 -8.01 -5.35 6.05
N HIS A 20 -7.32 -4.64 5.16
CA HIS A 20 -7.93 -3.56 4.39
C HIS A 20 -9.08 -4.07 3.50
N GLY A 21 -8.91 -5.22 2.84
CA GLY A 21 -9.96 -5.84 2.05
C GLY A 21 -11.20 -6.19 2.87
N MET A 22 -11.02 -6.79 4.04
CA MET A 22 -12.09 -7.14 4.98
C MET A 22 -12.82 -5.89 5.46
N VAL A 23 -12.08 -4.85 5.90
CA VAL A 23 -12.68 -3.57 6.33
C VAL A 23 -13.51 -2.96 5.20
N ARG A 24 -12.98 -2.93 3.97
CA ARG A 24 -13.72 -2.38 2.83
C ARG A 24 -15.01 -3.15 2.55
N TYR A 25 -14.93 -4.48 2.58
CA TYR A 25 -16.09 -5.35 2.40
C TYR A 25 -17.16 -5.11 3.49
N LEU A 26 -16.74 -5.01 4.77
CA LEU A 26 -17.63 -4.74 5.90
C LEU A 26 -18.32 -3.38 5.77
N VAL A 27 -17.60 -2.35 5.31
CA VAL A 27 -18.19 -1.02 5.05
C VAL A 27 -19.25 -1.08 3.96
N TRP A 28 -19.02 -1.83 2.87
CA TRP A 28 -20.05 -2.07 1.86
C TRP A 28 -21.26 -2.84 2.43
N ALA A 29 -21.03 -3.71 3.40
CA ALA A 29 -22.09 -4.42 4.13
C ALA A 29 -22.81 -3.52 5.15
N GLY A 30 -22.37 -2.27 5.33
CA GLY A 30 -23.00 -1.27 6.18
C GLY A 30 -22.33 -1.04 7.53
N ALA A 31 -21.19 -1.68 7.82
CA ALA A 31 -20.43 -1.45 9.04
C ALA A 31 -19.87 -0.01 9.07
N ARG A 32 -20.08 0.68 10.19
CA ARG A 32 -19.61 2.04 10.45
C ARG A 32 -18.81 2.14 11.75
N ARG A 33 -19.11 1.27 12.73
CA ARG A 33 -18.49 1.28 14.05
C ARG A 33 -17.79 -0.03 14.36
N GLY A 34 -16.59 0.09 14.90
CA GLY A 34 -15.74 -1.04 15.22
C GLY A 34 -14.31 -0.62 15.49
N SER A 35 -13.42 -1.59 15.61
CA SER A 35 -11.99 -1.35 15.77
C SER A 35 -11.17 -2.43 15.07
N VAL A 36 -9.94 -2.07 14.70
CA VAL A 36 -8.94 -3.00 14.21
C VAL A 36 -7.77 -3.00 15.19
N GLU A 37 -7.46 -4.18 15.73
CA GLU A 37 -6.38 -4.40 16.68
C GLU A 37 -5.31 -5.28 16.03
N ARG A 38 -4.03 -4.93 16.23
CA ARG A 38 -2.90 -5.71 15.75
C ARG A 38 -2.50 -6.75 16.80
N ILE A 39 -2.38 -7.99 16.37
CA ILE A 39 -1.98 -9.13 17.20
C ILE A 39 -0.77 -9.80 16.52
N GLY A 40 0.44 -9.32 16.85
CA GLY A 40 1.67 -9.75 16.19
C GLY A 40 1.68 -9.36 14.71
N GLU A 41 1.69 -10.35 13.82
CA GLU A 41 1.59 -10.17 12.36
C GLU A 41 0.15 -10.22 11.82
N ARG A 42 -0.84 -10.40 12.70
CA ARG A 42 -2.26 -10.55 12.35
C ARG A 42 -3.07 -9.35 12.82
N PHE A 43 -4.31 -9.29 12.37
CA PHE A 43 -5.26 -8.27 12.78
C PHE A 43 -6.58 -8.91 13.23
N ARG A 44 -7.14 -8.33 14.29
CA ARG A 44 -8.47 -8.63 14.82
C ARG A 44 -9.39 -7.46 14.50
N ILE A 45 -10.49 -7.74 13.82
CA ILE A 45 -11.49 -6.75 13.40
C ILE A 45 -12.76 -7.02 14.20
N ILE A 46 -13.21 -6.01 14.94
CA ILE A 46 -14.42 -6.08 15.76
C ILE A 46 -15.43 -5.10 15.17
N VAL A 47 -16.61 -5.57 14.81
CA VAL A 47 -17.71 -4.75 14.30
C VAL A 47 -18.88 -4.82 15.26
N ASN A 48 -19.36 -3.67 15.70
CA ASN A 48 -20.39 -3.53 16.73
C ASN A 48 -21.82 -3.40 16.16
N GLU A 49 -22.00 -3.76 14.89
CA GLU A 49 -23.21 -3.55 14.12
C GLU A 49 -23.52 -4.79 13.27
N ASP A 50 -24.79 -4.97 12.91
CA ASP A 50 -25.20 -6.00 11.98
C ASP A 50 -24.76 -5.65 10.56
N VAL A 51 -24.19 -6.63 9.86
CA VAL A 51 -23.69 -6.49 8.49
C VAL A 51 -24.60 -7.19 7.50
N ASP A 52 -24.96 -6.49 6.42
CA ASP A 52 -25.75 -7.03 5.31
C ASP A 52 -24.82 -7.39 4.15
N GLU A 53 -24.33 -8.64 4.15
CA GLU A 53 -23.42 -9.15 3.11
C GLU A 53 -24.02 -9.04 1.70
N ASN A 54 -25.35 -8.97 1.54
CA ASN A 54 -25.97 -8.81 0.21
C ASN A 54 -25.61 -7.47 -0.43
N LYS A 55 -25.46 -6.40 0.38
CA LYS A 55 -25.01 -5.09 -0.13
C LYS A 55 -23.57 -5.17 -0.64
N ALA A 56 -22.69 -5.81 0.12
CA ALA A 56 -21.29 -5.98 -0.27
C ALA A 56 -21.12 -6.91 -1.48
N VAL A 57 -21.93 -7.97 -1.60
CA VAL A 57 -21.93 -8.87 -2.76
C VAL A 57 -22.29 -8.13 -4.04
N LYS A 58 -23.20 -7.15 -4.02
CA LYS A 58 -23.51 -6.33 -5.21
C LYS A 58 -22.28 -5.58 -5.73
N GLU A 59 -21.46 -5.02 -4.83
CA GLU A 59 -20.20 -4.37 -5.22
C GLU A 59 -19.18 -5.37 -5.76
N LEU A 60 -19.10 -6.59 -5.20
CA LEU A 60 -18.27 -7.66 -5.75
C LEU A 60 -18.72 -8.08 -7.16
N VAL A 61 -20.03 -8.17 -7.42
CA VAL A 61 -20.55 -8.46 -8.76
C VAL A 61 -20.18 -7.35 -9.75
N ARG A 62 -20.24 -6.08 -9.33
CA ARG A 62 -19.77 -4.95 -10.16
C ARG A 62 -18.28 -5.06 -10.48
N LEU A 63 -17.46 -5.40 -9.48
CA LEU A 63 -16.03 -5.64 -9.67
C LEU A 63 -15.77 -6.82 -10.62
N GLN A 64 -16.53 -7.90 -10.49
CA GLN A 64 -16.45 -9.05 -11.39
C GLN A 64 -16.74 -8.66 -12.84
N GLY A 65 -17.74 -7.78 -13.06
CA GLY A 65 -18.01 -7.19 -14.37
C GLY A 65 -16.78 -6.51 -14.96
N GLN A 66 -16.08 -5.67 -14.19
CA GLN A 66 -14.85 -5.01 -14.63
C GLN A 66 -13.75 -6.02 -14.99
N CYS A 67 -13.60 -7.10 -14.21
CA CYS A 67 -12.65 -8.16 -14.53
C CYS A 67 -12.99 -8.83 -15.87
N ARG A 68 -14.26 -9.15 -16.12
CA ARG A 68 -14.70 -9.76 -17.39
C ARG A 68 -14.48 -8.84 -18.58
N SER A 69 -14.91 -7.58 -18.50
CA SER A 69 -14.67 -6.56 -19.55
C SER A 69 -13.17 -6.43 -19.89
N THR A 70 -12.30 -6.49 -18.87
CA THR A 70 -10.84 -6.41 -19.06
C THR A 70 -10.27 -7.66 -19.72
N ILE A 71 -10.73 -8.86 -19.32
CA ILE A 71 -10.29 -10.14 -19.92
C ILE A 71 -10.70 -10.20 -21.39
N GLU A 72 -11.92 -9.78 -21.69
CA GLU A 72 -12.52 -9.79 -23.03
C GLU A 72 -12.06 -8.60 -23.89
N LYS A 73 -11.27 -7.67 -23.30
CA LYS A 73 -10.78 -6.43 -23.94
C LYS A 73 -11.90 -5.55 -24.51
N ILE A 74 -13.07 -5.56 -23.87
CA ILE A 74 -14.25 -4.81 -24.30
C ILE A 74 -14.15 -3.35 -23.87
N GLU A 75 -13.65 -3.10 -22.66
CA GLU A 75 -13.56 -1.76 -22.07
C GLU A 75 -12.13 -1.44 -21.62
N ALA A 76 -11.86 -0.15 -21.43
CA ALA A 76 -10.62 0.29 -20.79
C ALA A 76 -10.53 -0.25 -19.36
N ILE A 77 -9.29 -0.52 -18.91
CA ILE A 77 -9.03 -1.03 -17.56
C ILE A 77 -9.64 -0.06 -16.53
N GLY A 78 -10.57 -0.55 -15.71
CA GLY A 78 -11.22 0.21 -14.65
C GLY A 78 -10.26 0.64 -13.54
N LEU A 79 -10.60 1.67 -12.77
CA LEU A 79 -9.73 2.26 -11.74
C LEU A 79 -9.17 1.24 -10.73
N PHE A 80 -10.01 0.28 -10.31
CA PHE A 80 -9.57 -0.82 -9.44
C PHE A 80 -8.41 -1.60 -10.07
N LEU A 81 -8.60 -2.05 -11.31
CA LEU A 81 -7.64 -2.89 -12.03
C LEU A 81 -6.42 -2.10 -12.51
N ARG A 82 -6.52 -0.79 -12.70
CA ARG A 82 -5.36 0.07 -13.03
C ARG A 82 -4.32 0.05 -11.92
N LYS A 83 -4.72 0.12 -10.65
CA LYS A 83 -3.76 0.01 -9.55
C LYS A 83 -3.14 -1.38 -9.46
N VAL A 84 -3.94 -2.43 -9.61
CA VAL A 84 -3.42 -3.82 -9.66
C VAL A 84 -2.39 -3.95 -10.77
N TRP A 85 -2.69 -3.41 -11.96
CA TRP A 85 -1.75 -3.37 -13.08
C TRP A 85 -0.49 -2.55 -12.76
N ALA A 86 -0.63 -1.36 -12.18
CA ALA A 86 0.48 -0.50 -11.80
C ALA A 86 1.43 -1.17 -10.80
N SER A 87 0.89 -1.96 -9.86
CA SER A 87 1.67 -2.74 -8.89
C SER A 87 2.41 -3.94 -9.51
N ASN A 88 1.98 -4.39 -10.69
CA ASN A 88 2.50 -5.58 -11.31
C ASN A 88 3.70 -5.26 -12.21
N VAL A 89 4.92 -5.55 -11.73
CA VAL A 89 6.12 -5.42 -12.57
C VAL A 89 6.33 -6.60 -13.54
N ASN A 90 5.49 -7.64 -13.46
CA ASN A 90 5.42 -8.75 -14.40
C ASN A 90 4.16 -8.66 -15.26
N GLU A 91 4.09 -7.69 -16.16
CA GLU A 91 2.91 -7.40 -16.99
C GLU A 91 2.27 -8.63 -17.67
N PRO A 92 3.02 -9.62 -18.21
CA PRO A 92 2.43 -10.84 -18.79
C PRO A 92 1.58 -11.67 -17.82
N ALA A 93 1.80 -11.55 -16.49
CA ALA A 93 1.00 -12.25 -15.49
C ALA A 93 -0.38 -11.60 -15.24
N PHE A 94 -0.58 -10.34 -15.68
CA PHE A 94 -1.79 -9.59 -15.38
C PHE A 94 -3.09 -10.26 -15.86
N PRO A 95 -3.18 -10.82 -17.09
CA PRO A 95 -4.41 -11.49 -17.52
C PRO A 95 -4.76 -12.71 -16.66
N ALA A 96 -3.76 -13.50 -16.24
CA ALA A 96 -3.98 -14.62 -15.34
C ALA A 96 -4.46 -14.15 -13.95
N TRP A 97 -3.86 -13.07 -13.44
CA TRP A 97 -4.26 -12.45 -12.18
C TRP A 97 -5.72 -12.02 -12.22
N VAL A 98 -6.15 -11.29 -13.25
CA VAL A 98 -7.53 -10.81 -13.38
C VAL A 98 -8.53 -11.98 -13.48
N ARG A 99 -8.17 -13.07 -14.16
CA ARG A 99 -8.99 -14.30 -14.19
C ARG A 99 -9.12 -14.92 -12.81
N SER A 100 -8.02 -15.10 -12.08
CA SER A 100 -8.03 -15.63 -10.72
C SER A 100 -8.84 -14.75 -9.77
N LEU A 101 -8.81 -13.42 -9.94
CA LEU A 101 -9.64 -12.50 -9.17
C LEU A 101 -11.12 -12.68 -9.47
N SER A 102 -11.49 -12.74 -10.76
CA SER A 102 -12.87 -12.98 -11.19
C SER A 102 -13.43 -14.32 -10.66
N GLN A 103 -12.61 -15.37 -10.69
CA GLN A 103 -12.95 -16.69 -10.13
C GLN A 103 -13.07 -16.64 -8.60
N SER A 104 -12.22 -15.88 -7.93
CA SER A 104 -12.26 -15.71 -6.48
C SER A 104 -13.53 -15.00 -6.02
N ILE A 105 -14.04 -14.04 -6.80
CA ILE A 105 -15.34 -13.41 -6.55
C ILE A 105 -16.47 -14.44 -6.66
N THR A 106 -16.45 -15.32 -7.67
CA THR A 106 -17.46 -16.40 -7.80
C THR A 106 -17.40 -17.39 -6.63
N ALA A 107 -16.20 -17.71 -6.16
CA ALA A 107 -15.98 -18.66 -5.08
C ALA A 107 -16.26 -18.10 -3.68
N PHE A 108 -16.37 -16.77 -3.54
CA PHE A 108 -16.59 -16.10 -2.27
C PHE A 108 -17.99 -16.40 -1.74
N LYS A 109 -18.06 -16.89 -0.50
CA LYS A 109 -19.33 -17.24 0.17
C LYS A 109 -19.73 -16.25 1.25
N SER A 110 -18.82 -15.96 2.17
CA SER A 110 -19.07 -15.06 3.29
C SER A 110 -17.76 -14.63 3.94
N ILE A 111 -17.74 -13.40 4.47
CA ILE A 111 -16.63 -12.88 5.27
C ILE A 111 -16.47 -13.61 6.61
N LYS A 112 -17.53 -14.27 7.09
CA LYS A 112 -17.55 -15.02 8.35
C LYS A 112 -16.59 -16.21 8.38
N THR A 113 -16.02 -16.60 7.24
CA THR A 113 -14.92 -17.58 7.18
C THR A 113 -13.70 -17.17 8.01
N TYR A 114 -13.54 -15.86 8.27
CA TYR A 114 -12.49 -15.28 9.11
C TYR A 114 -12.84 -15.21 10.60
N THR A 115 -13.98 -15.77 11.05
CA THR A 115 -14.23 -15.94 12.49
C THR A 115 -13.26 -16.94 13.12
N ASP A 116 -12.70 -17.84 12.31
CA ASP A 116 -11.67 -18.78 12.70
C ASP A 116 -10.27 -18.18 12.52
N ILE A 117 -9.57 -17.98 13.64
CA ILE A 117 -8.18 -17.48 13.66
C ILE A 117 -7.22 -18.40 12.90
N ASN A 118 -7.52 -19.69 12.73
CA ASN A 118 -6.66 -20.65 12.05
C ASN A 118 -7.04 -20.86 10.57
N HIS A 119 -7.72 -19.89 9.95
CA HIS A 119 -8.20 -19.99 8.57
C HIS A 119 -7.16 -20.51 7.57
N ALA A 120 -5.95 -19.92 7.50
CA ALA A 120 -4.92 -20.37 6.53
C ALA A 120 -4.53 -21.84 6.73
N ALA A 121 -4.40 -22.27 7.99
CA ALA A 121 -4.05 -23.65 8.32
C ALA A 121 -5.18 -24.62 7.93
N ASN A 122 -6.42 -24.27 8.23
CA ASN A 122 -7.60 -25.09 7.95
C ASN A 122 -7.93 -25.14 6.44
N SER A 123 -7.62 -24.07 5.72
CA SER A 123 -7.75 -23.98 4.25
C SER A 123 -6.56 -24.60 3.49
N ASN A 124 -5.60 -25.24 4.19
CA ASN A 124 -4.40 -25.85 3.61
C ASN A 124 -3.61 -24.90 2.68
N GLU A 125 -3.54 -23.62 3.06
CA GLU A 125 -2.86 -22.59 2.29
C GLU A 125 -1.33 -22.70 2.44
N GLY A 126 -0.60 -22.10 1.50
CA GLY A 126 0.86 -22.02 1.51
C GLY A 126 1.53 -22.74 0.34
N ARG A 127 2.75 -23.22 0.59
CA ARG A 127 3.64 -23.82 -0.42
C ARG A 127 3.33 -25.30 -0.64
N ARG A 128 2.17 -25.59 -1.23
CA ARG A 128 1.79 -26.91 -1.73
C ARG A 128 1.36 -26.78 -3.19
N SER A 129 1.64 -27.81 -4.00
CA SER A 129 1.13 -27.85 -5.38
C SER A 129 -0.38 -28.01 -5.33
N SER A 130 -1.12 -26.91 -5.39
CA SER A 130 -2.57 -26.90 -5.53
C SER A 130 -2.91 -26.32 -6.89
N ARG A 131 -3.69 -27.06 -7.68
CA ARG A 131 -4.28 -26.54 -8.94
C ARG A 131 -5.51 -25.67 -8.70
N VAL A 132 -6.06 -25.70 -7.49
CA VAL A 132 -7.35 -25.07 -7.14
C VAL A 132 -7.15 -23.69 -6.52
N ASN A 133 -6.09 -23.50 -5.74
CA ASN A 133 -5.84 -22.25 -5.03
C ASN A 133 -5.08 -21.26 -5.92
N PRO A 134 -5.49 -19.97 -5.96
CA PRO A 134 -4.75 -18.95 -6.67
C PRO A 134 -3.36 -18.71 -6.08
N THR A 135 -2.43 -18.34 -6.95
CA THR A 135 -1.07 -17.94 -6.57
C THR A 135 -1.09 -16.56 -5.92
N ALA A 136 -0.45 -16.42 -4.77
CA ALA A 136 -0.16 -15.10 -4.21
C ALA A 136 0.92 -14.43 -5.05
N TYR A 137 0.50 -13.47 -5.90
CA TYR A 137 1.44 -12.67 -6.68
C TYR A 137 2.34 -11.84 -5.75
N LEU A 138 3.55 -11.53 -6.20
CA LEU A 138 4.58 -10.90 -5.37
C LEU A 138 4.13 -9.60 -4.67
N PRO A 139 3.33 -8.71 -5.29
CA PRO A 139 2.79 -7.55 -4.60
C PRO A 139 1.91 -7.90 -3.38
N LEU A 140 1.24 -9.06 -3.41
CA LEU A 140 0.32 -9.52 -2.37
C LEU A 140 1.02 -10.36 -1.28
N GLY A 141 2.19 -10.93 -1.58
CA GLY A 141 2.89 -11.88 -0.71
C GLY A 141 4.39 -11.83 -0.90
N PRO A 142 5.06 -10.73 -0.51
CA PRO A 142 6.45 -10.51 -0.86
C PRO A 142 7.40 -11.56 -0.27
N ILE A 143 7.12 -12.05 0.94
CA ILE A 143 8.02 -12.95 1.68
C ILE A 143 8.13 -14.33 1.02
N TYR A 144 7.19 -14.71 0.15
CA TYR A 144 7.15 -16.06 -0.38
C TYR A 144 7.84 -16.26 -1.73
N GLY A 145 8.24 -15.20 -2.44
CA GLY A 145 9.01 -15.31 -3.68
C GLY A 145 8.40 -16.26 -4.73
N LYS A 146 9.13 -16.46 -5.84
CA LYS A 146 8.79 -17.49 -6.85
C LYS A 146 9.41 -18.86 -6.52
N TYR A 147 10.53 -18.85 -5.80
CA TYR A 147 11.39 -20.01 -5.57
C TYR A 147 11.33 -20.46 -4.10
N LEU A 148 11.33 -21.77 -3.86
CA LEU A 148 11.62 -22.34 -2.55
C LEU A 148 13.02 -22.93 -2.59
N SER A 149 13.95 -22.37 -1.82
CA SER A 149 15.21 -23.04 -1.54
C SER A 149 15.01 -23.90 -0.29
N ARG A 150 15.05 -25.22 -0.44
CA ARG A 150 15.19 -26.17 0.68
C ARG A 150 16.38 -27.05 0.35
N ASP A 151 17.25 -27.29 1.34
CA ASP A 151 18.38 -28.21 1.22
C ASP A 151 19.34 -27.87 0.07
N TYR A 152 19.61 -26.57 -0.16
CA TYR A 152 20.42 -26.06 -1.27
C TYR A 152 19.90 -26.40 -2.68
N VAL A 153 18.69 -26.96 -2.80
CA VAL A 153 18.01 -27.23 -4.06
C VAL A 153 16.90 -26.21 -4.26
N VAL A 154 17.01 -25.41 -5.34
CA VAL A 154 15.97 -24.49 -5.75
C VAL A 154 14.84 -25.29 -6.41
N LYS A 155 13.72 -25.44 -5.71
CA LYS A 155 12.49 -25.98 -6.33
C LYS A 155 11.75 -24.83 -6.99
N GLU A 156 11.87 -24.76 -8.32
CA GLU A 156 11.29 -23.70 -9.16
C GLU A 156 9.75 -23.71 -9.24
N ASN A 157 9.11 -24.79 -8.81
CA ASN A 157 7.68 -25.06 -9.03
C ASN A 157 6.79 -25.04 -7.78
N VAL A 158 7.27 -24.51 -6.65
CA VAL A 158 6.44 -24.42 -5.42
C VAL A 158 6.03 -22.98 -5.15
N GLN A 159 5.01 -22.56 -5.89
CA GLN A 159 4.35 -21.26 -5.69
C GLN A 159 3.64 -21.23 -4.34
N TYR A 160 3.55 -20.04 -3.74
CA TYR A 160 2.71 -19.83 -2.57
C TYR A 160 1.27 -19.64 -3.03
N THR A 161 0.39 -20.53 -2.60
CA THR A 161 -1.03 -20.48 -2.93
C THR A 161 -1.84 -20.06 -1.73
N ILE A 162 -2.84 -19.21 -1.94
CA ILE A 162 -3.78 -18.76 -0.91
C ILE A 162 -5.20 -19.13 -1.34
N CYS A 163 -6.14 -19.22 -0.41
CA CYS A 163 -7.51 -19.55 -0.76
C CYS A 163 -8.14 -18.41 -1.59
N PRO A 164 -9.20 -18.67 -2.36
CA PRO A 164 -9.86 -17.64 -3.16
C PRO A 164 -10.32 -16.43 -2.33
N THR A 165 -10.74 -16.63 -1.09
CA THR A 165 -11.20 -15.54 -0.21
C THR A 165 -10.04 -14.65 0.24
N CYS A 166 -8.91 -15.24 0.65
CA CYS A 166 -7.67 -14.52 0.96
C CYS A 166 -7.17 -13.74 -0.25
N PHE A 167 -7.20 -14.35 -1.44
CA PHE A 167 -6.80 -13.70 -2.68
C PHE A 167 -7.67 -12.49 -3.02
N LEU A 168 -9.00 -12.65 -2.91
CA LEU A 168 -9.94 -11.54 -3.12
C LEU A 168 -9.68 -10.39 -2.14
N MET A 169 -9.60 -10.69 -0.83
CA MET A 169 -9.40 -9.66 0.19
C MET A 169 -8.05 -8.96 0.05
N ALA A 170 -6.97 -9.69 -0.24
CA ALA A 170 -5.66 -9.08 -0.49
C ALA A 170 -5.69 -8.12 -1.70
N ASN A 171 -6.40 -8.49 -2.77
CA ASN A 171 -6.58 -7.60 -3.93
C ASN A 171 -7.42 -6.37 -3.61
N MET A 172 -8.48 -6.52 -2.81
CA MET A 172 -9.25 -5.39 -2.32
C MET A 172 -8.38 -4.47 -1.45
N GLY A 173 -7.56 -5.04 -0.57
CA GLY A 173 -6.59 -4.28 0.22
C GLY A 173 -5.57 -3.53 -0.63
N LEU A 174 -5.03 -4.16 -1.66
CA LEU A 174 -4.14 -3.50 -2.60
C LEU A 174 -4.84 -2.31 -3.27
N ALA A 175 -6.06 -2.51 -3.77
CA ALA A 175 -6.82 -1.48 -4.47
C ALA A 175 -7.23 -0.30 -3.58
N TYR A 176 -7.66 -0.57 -2.34
CA TYR A 176 -8.26 0.42 -1.44
C TYR A 176 -7.31 0.90 -0.34
N GLY A 177 -6.54 0.01 0.27
CA GLY A 177 -5.71 0.30 1.46
C GLY A 177 -4.23 0.54 1.19
N SER A 178 -3.77 0.55 -0.06
CA SER A 178 -2.35 0.79 -0.39
C SER A 178 -2.16 1.90 -1.42
N PHE A 179 -1.05 2.63 -1.31
CA PHE A 179 -0.55 3.54 -2.32
C PHE A 179 0.58 2.87 -3.10
N VAL A 180 0.59 3.03 -4.43
CA VAL A 180 1.62 2.45 -5.30
C VAL A 180 2.45 3.56 -5.95
N LEU A 181 3.77 3.53 -5.72
CA LEU A 181 4.74 4.33 -6.48
C LEU A 181 5.42 3.39 -7.49
N ARG A 182 5.10 3.55 -8.78
CA ARG A 182 5.74 2.80 -9.86
C ARG A 182 6.93 3.59 -10.38
N VAL A 183 8.10 2.96 -10.43
CA VAL A 183 9.33 3.54 -10.95
C VAL A 183 9.74 2.79 -12.20
N ASN A 184 9.82 3.49 -13.32
CA ASN A 184 10.27 2.99 -14.62
C ASN A 184 11.58 3.69 -14.99
N LYS A 185 12.74 3.11 -14.66
CA LYS A 185 14.05 3.72 -14.97
C LYS A 185 14.88 2.78 -15.84
N GLY A 186 15.05 3.14 -17.12
CA GLY A 186 15.72 2.31 -18.11
C GLY A 186 15.06 0.92 -18.21
N ASN A 187 15.84 -0.15 -18.03
CA ASN A 187 15.34 -1.54 -18.05
C ASN A 187 14.84 -2.04 -16.68
N ARG A 188 14.77 -1.17 -15.68
CA ARG A 188 14.33 -1.50 -14.32
C ARG A 188 12.92 -0.98 -14.09
N ILE A 189 12.03 -1.88 -13.70
CA ILE A 189 10.69 -1.55 -13.23
C ILE A 189 10.62 -1.92 -11.77
N SER A 190 10.24 -0.98 -10.91
CA SER A 190 9.94 -1.28 -9.52
C SER A 190 8.60 -0.70 -9.09
N SER A 191 8.00 -1.34 -8.11
CA SER A 191 6.78 -0.90 -7.45
C SER A 191 7.05 -0.83 -5.96
N ILE A 192 6.99 0.37 -5.42
CA ILE A 192 7.05 0.63 -3.98
C ILE A 192 5.62 0.73 -3.48
N MET A 193 5.24 -0.15 -2.57
CA MET A 193 3.91 -0.20 -1.99
C MET A 193 3.98 0.33 -0.57
N VAL A 194 3.02 1.19 -0.23
CA VAL A 194 2.87 1.77 1.10
C VAL A 194 1.44 1.52 1.58
N THR A 195 1.28 0.92 2.75
CA THR A 195 -0.01 0.83 3.44
C THR A 195 0.14 1.28 4.88
N LEU A 196 -0.94 1.78 5.48
CA LEU A 196 -0.96 2.14 6.90
C LEU A 196 -1.71 1.06 7.68
N ILE A 197 -1.14 0.68 8.81
CA ILE A 197 -1.67 -0.34 9.71
C ILE A 197 -1.71 0.20 11.14
N PRO A 198 -2.64 -0.26 12.00
CA PRO A 198 -2.59 0.07 13.42
C PRO A 198 -1.25 -0.35 14.04
N SER A 199 -0.62 0.56 14.78
CA SER A 199 0.55 0.22 15.61
C SER A 199 0.13 -0.75 16.73
N VAL A 200 -1.03 -0.50 17.34
CA VAL A 200 -1.66 -1.38 18.35
C VAL A 200 -3.14 -1.55 18.05
N LYS A 201 -3.89 -0.46 18.01
CA LYS A 201 -5.33 -0.45 17.76
C LYS A 201 -5.73 0.86 17.10
N ALA A 202 -6.69 0.79 16.18
CA ALA A 202 -7.32 1.95 15.56
C ALA A 202 -8.83 1.74 15.48
N ASP A 203 -9.58 2.84 15.39
CA ASP A 203 -11.01 2.74 15.12
C ASP A 203 -11.23 2.33 13.67
N LEU A 204 -12.36 1.67 13.40
CA LEU A 204 -12.70 1.23 12.05
C LEU A 204 -12.75 2.42 11.08
N ILE A 205 -13.21 3.60 11.55
CA ILE A 205 -13.29 4.81 10.73
C ILE A 205 -11.92 5.29 10.29
N ASP A 206 -10.89 5.18 11.13
CA ASP A 206 -9.52 5.61 10.78
C ASP A 206 -8.98 4.77 9.63
N ILE A 207 -9.21 3.45 9.67
CA ILE A 207 -8.85 2.56 8.57
C ILE A 207 -9.61 2.91 7.29
N VAL A 208 -10.88 3.31 7.40
CA VAL A 208 -11.67 3.77 6.24
C VAL A 208 -11.12 5.07 5.68
N LEU A 209 -10.67 6.01 6.52
CA LEU A 209 -10.03 7.25 6.08
C LEU A 209 -8.71 6.98 5.36
N VAL A 210 -7.87 6.07 5.87
CA VAL A 210 -6.69 5.56 5.16
C VAL A 210 -7.09 5.01 3.79
N GLN A 211 -8.14 4.19 3.73
CA GLN A 211 -8.62 3.65 2.46
C GLN A 211 -9.09 4.74 1.51
N ARG A 212 -9.76 5.78 1.99
CA ARG A 212 -10.18 6.91 1.13
C ARG A 212 -9.01 7.71 0.59
N ALA A 213 -7.97 7.89 1.39
CA ALA A 213 -6.76 8.56 0.94
C ALA A 213 -6.04 7.77 -0.15
N PHE A 214 -5.99 6.44 -0.01
CA PHE A 214 -5.21 5.58 -0.89
C PHE A 214 -6.03 5.00 -2.04
N GLU A 215 -7.37 4.97 -1.98
CA GLU A 215 -8.26 4.37 -2.97
C GLU A 215 -7.89 4.77 -4.40
N HIS A 216 -7.53 3.76 -5.22
CA HIS A 216 -7.15 3.92 -6.63
C HIS A 216 -5.91 4.81 -6.91
N ARG A 217 -5.19 5.29 -5.88
CA ARG A 217 -3.97 6.10 -6.04
C ARG A 217 -2.74 5.29 -6.41
N TYR A 218 -2.14 5.66 -7.55
CA TYR A 218 -0.79 5.27 -7.91
C TYR A 218 -0.15 6.42 -8.68
N ASN A 219 1.16 6.55 -8.55
CA ASN A 219 1.95 7.53 -9.32
C ASN A 219 3.09 6.81 -10.04
N GLU A 220 3.44 7.29 -11.22
CA GLU A 220 4.54 6.76 -12.03
C GLU A 220 5.68 7.77 -12.11
N PHE A 221 6.91 7.28 -11.97
CA PHE A 221 8.11 8.09 -11.97
C PHE A 221 9.17 7.46 -12.86
N ASN A 222 10.00 8.31 -13.48
CA ASN A 222 11.16 7.87 -14.28
C ASN A 222 12.49 8.07 -13.54
N LEU A 223 12.42 8.16 -12.21
CA LEU A 223 13.56 8.34 -11.32
C LEU A 223 13.48 7.37 -10.14
N ASP A 224 14.60 7.15 -9.47
CA ASP A 224 14.67 6.24 -8.33
C ASP A 224 14.13 6.90 -7.08
N ILE A 225 13.33 6.16 -6.32
CA ILE A 225 12.75 6.63 -5.06
C ILE A 225 13.34 5.79 -3.93
N PRO A 226 14.17 6.37 -3.05
CA PRO A 226 14.62 5.69 -1.84
C PRO A 226 13.43 5.27 -0.97
N ILE A 227 13.54 4.10 -0.32
CA ILE A 227 12.43 3.54 0.47
C ILE A 227 11.97 4.47 1.60
N LEU A 228 12.89 5.22 2.21
CA LEU A 228 12.60 6.18 3.27
C LEU A 228 11.86 7.44 2.77
N ALA A 229 12.00 7.81 1.49
CA ALA A 229 11.25 8.92 0.92
C ALA A 229 9.78 8.56 0.64
N ALA A 230 9.48 7.27 0.43
CA ALA A 230 8.15 6.79 0.06
C ALA A 230 7.02 7.25 1.01
N PRO A 231 7.10 7.12 2.36
CA PRO A 231 6.01 7.54 3.24
C PRO A 231 5.77 9.04 3.16
N LEU A 232 6.81 9.88 3.13
CA LEU A 232 6.66 11.33 2.97
C LEU A 232 6.00 11.68 1.64
N ILE A 233 6.43 11.05 0.54
CA ILE A 233 5.85 11.25 -0.79
C ILE A 233 4.35 10.88 -0.78
N VAL A 234 4.01 9.70 -0.26
CA VAL A 234 2.63 9.20 -0.23
C VAL A 234 1.73 10.10 0.62
N LEU A 235 2.17 10.47 1.83
CA LEU A 235 1.39 11.35 2.72
C LEU A 235 1.27 12.78 2.18
N SER A 236 2.22 13.20 1.36
CA SER A 236 2.17 14.49 0.68
C SER A 236 1.12 14.55 -0.43
N PHE A 237 0.75 13.41 -1.03
CA PHE A 237 -0.31 13.35 -2.03
C PHE A 237 -1.69 13.20 -1.39
N GLY A 238 -2.67 13.97 -1.89
CA GLY A 238 -4.03 13.98 -1.36
C GLY A 238 -4.22 14.93 -0.17
N GLU A 239 -5.41 14.90 0.40
CA GLU A 239 -5.75 15.67 1.60
C GLU A 239 -4.97 15.13 2.79
N THR A 240 -4.39 16.00 3.63
CA THR A 240 -3.64 15.53 4.81
C THR A 240 -4.60 14.99 5.85
N LEU A 241 -4.32 13.77 6.29
CA LEU A 241 -5.17 13.02 7.19
C LEU A 241 -4.62 13.14 8.60
N TYR A 242 -4.70 14.34 9.19
CA TYR A 242 -4.53 14.50 10.64
C TYR A 242 -5.65 13.79 11.44
N ALA A 243 -6.52 13.05 10.75
CA ALA A 243 -7.68 12.38 11.30
C ALA A 243 -7.43 10.94 11.77
N PHE A 244 -6.22 10.39 11.64
CA PHE A 244 -5.91 9.05 12.17
C PHE A 244 -4.64 9.02 13.03
N GLU A 245 -4.76 8.40 14.20
CA GLU A 245 -3.71 8.23 15.21
C GLU A 245 -3.24 6.77 15.28
N ASN A 246 -2.08 6.52 15.91
CA ASN A 246 -1.57 5.17 16.20
C ASN A 246 -1.40 4.28 14.95
N MET A 247 -0.82 4.83 13.88
CA MET A 247 -0.56 4.12 12.64
C MET A 247 0.94 3.96 12.37
N ASP A 248 1.31 2.79 11.86
CA ASP A 248 2.61 2.53 11.24
C ASP A 248 2.46 2.47 9.73
N ALA A 249 3.46 2.95 8.99
CA ALA A 249 3.59 2.68 7.57
C ALA A 249 4.33 1.36 7.36
N LEU A 250 3.72 0.48 6.57
CA LEU A 250 4.31 -0.74 6.08
C LEU A 250 4.69 -0.56 4.62
N ILE A 251 5.97 -0.72 4.30
CA ILE A 251 6.53 -0.39 2.99
C ILE A 251 7.30 -1.58 2.44
N TRP A 252 7.03 -1.97 1.20
CA TRP A 252 7.79 -3.03 0.52
C TRP A 252 8.03 -2.70 -0.95
N ILE A 253 9.18 -3.14 -1.45
CA ILE A 253 9.59 -2.89 -2.82
C ILE A 253 9.54 -4.21 -3.60
N TYR A 254 8.98 -4.15 -4.79
CA TYR A 254 9.01 -5.23 -5.75
C TYR A 254 9.71 -4.73 -7.02
N GLU A 255 10.81 -5.36 -7.42
CA GLU A 255 11.65 -4.92 -8.55
C GLU A 255 11.79 -6.04 -9.58
N LYS A 256 11.76 -5.64 -10.86
CA LYS A 256 12.17 -6.44 -12.01
C LYS A 256 13.33 -5.75 -12.72
N SER A 257 14.40 -6.49 -12.93
CA SER A 257 15.53 -6.09 -13.75
C SER A 257 15.83 -7.21 -14.76
N GLY A 258 15.58 -6.94 -16.04
CA GLY A 258 15.56 -7.97 -17.07
C GLY A 258 14.54 -9.07 -16.75
N ASN A 259 15.01 -10.32 -16.64
CA ASN A 259 14.17 -11.48 -16.31
C ASN A 259 14.11 -11.79 -14.80
N PHE A 260 14.88 -11.07 -13.99
CA PHE A 260 14.95 -11.31 -12.55
C PHE A 260 13.93 -10.45 -11.82
N MET A 261 13.22 -11.08 -10.89
CA MET A 261 12.24 -10.44 -10.02
C MET A 261 12.66 -10.67 -8.58
N ARG A 262 12.69 -9.60 -7.78
CA ARG A 262 13.12 -9.66 -6.38
C ARG A 262 12.36 -8.66 -5.53
N ILE A 263 12.42 -8.89 -4.22
CA ILE A 263 11.95 -7.94 -3.21
C ILE A 263 13.18 -7.55 -2.43
N PRO A 264 13.77 -6.38 -2.73
CA PRO A 264 15.03 -6.00 -2.13
C PRO A 264 14.85 -5.58 -0.67
N ASN A 265 13.74 -4.92 -0.35
CA ASN A 265 13.52 -4.29 0.95
C ASN A 265 12.06 -4.38 1.40
N TYR A 266 11.90 -4.47 2.71
CA TYR A 266 10.65 -4.39 3.44
C TYR A 266 10.94 -3.71 4.78
N ILE A 267 10.17 -2.68 5.13
CA ILE A 267 10.33 -1.93 6.37
C ILE A 267 8.97 -1.57 6.97
N GLN A 268 8.95 -1.42 8.29
CA GLN A 268 7.82 -0.89 9.05
C GLN A 268 8.34 0.30 9.85
N ILE A 269 7.64 1.43 9.76
CA ILE A 269 8.05 2.69 10.39
C ILE A 269 6.86 3.30 11.11
N ASN A 270 7.06 3.80 12.33
CA ASN A 270 6.08 4.66 13.00
C ASN A 270 6.03 6.01 12.29
N ILE A 271 4.85 6.43 11.85
CA ILE A 271 4.68 7.64 11.03
C ILE A 271 4.02 8.80 11.75
N GLU A 272 3.90 8.76 13.09
CA GLU A 272 3.23 9.81 13.85
C GLU A 272 3.90 11.18 13.63
N GLY A 273 5.23 11.22 13.74
CA GLY A 273 6.02 12.43 13.44
C GLY A 273 5.85 12.91 12.01
N LEU A 274 5.78 11.99 11.03
CA LEU A 274 5.57 12.32 9.62
C LEU A 274 4.17 12.88 9.35
N LEU A 275 3.14 12.33 9.98
CA LEU A 275 1.76 12.82 9.84
C LEU A 275 1.63 14.24 10.38
N LYS A 276 2.22 14.50 11.56
CA LYS A 276 2.26 15.84 12.14
C LYS A 276 3.01 16.81 11.23
N ALA A 277 4.24 16.47 10.84
CA ALA A 277 5.05 17.30 9.96
C ALA A 277 4.34 17.63 8.63
N ILE A 278 3.74 16.64 7.97
CA ILE A 278 3.00 16.86 6.72
C ILE A 278 1.74 17.69 6.93
N SER A 279 1.07 17.57 8.07
CA SER A 279 -0.06 18.43 8.42
C SER A 279 0.37 19.89 8.52
N ASP A 280 1.44 20.17 9.27
CA ASP A 280 1.96 21.51 9.46
C ASP A 280 2.47 22.09 8.15
N ILE A 281 3.21 21.30 7.36
CA ILE A 281 3.69 21.68 6.02
C ILE A 281 2.52 22.05 5.11
N LYS A 282 1.48 21.20 4.99
CA LYS A 282 0.35 21.51 4.09
C LYS A 282 -0.53 22.65 4.60
N TYR A 283 -0.60 22.85 5.91
CA TYR A 283 -1.33 23.98 6.50
C TYR A 283 -0.67 25.32 6.13
N HIS A 284 0.65 25.43 6.30
CA HIS A 284 1.40 26.65 5.99
C HIS A 284 1.74 26.79 4.49
N ILE A 285 1.78 25.68 3.76
CA ILE A 285 2.17 25.61 2.34
C ILE A 285 1.13 24.76 1.57
N PRO A 286 -0.05 25.30 1.26
CA PRO A 286 -1.11 24.55 0.56
C PRO A 286 -0.69 24.00 -0.81
N GLN A 287 0.25 24.66 -1.49
CA GLN A 287 0.83 24.19 -2.75
C GLN A 287 1.87 23.08 -2.59
N TRP A 288 2.13 22.56 -1.38
CA TRP A 288 3.14 21.52 -1.12
C TRP A 288 3.08 20.32 -2.09
N PRO A 289 1.92 19.71 -2.39
CA PRO A 289 1.86 18.59 -3.34
C PRO A 289 2.38 18.97 -4.73
N ARG A 290 2.17 20.23 -5.15
CA ARG A 290 2.67 20.74 -6.42
C ARG A 290 4.18 20.98 -6.36
N ILE A 291 4.70 21.53 -5.27
CA ILE A 291 6.14 21.70 -5.06
C ILE A 291 6.84 20.33 -5.11
N LEU A 292 6.30 19.35 -4.40
CA LEU A 292 6.83 17.99 -4.40
C LEU A 292 6.94 17.45 -5.82
N ASN A 293 5.88 17.58 -6.62
CA ASN A 293 5.84 17.06 -7.98
C ASN A 293 6.71 17.86 -8.97
N ASP A 294 6.63 19.19 -8.94
CA ASP A 294 7.30 20.05 -9.92
C ASP A 294 8.78 20.25 -9.62
N CYS A 295 9.19 20.11 -8.36
CA CYS A 295 10.58 20.23 -7.93
C CYS A 295 11.24 18.90 -7.60
N PHE A 296 10.80 18.24 -6.54
CA PHE A 296 11.56 17.11 -6.00
C PHE A 296 11.41 15.86 -6.89
N LEU A 297 10.21 15.56 -7.38
CA LEU A 297 9.94 14.31 -8.13
C LEU A 297 10.17 14.39 -9.64
N LYS A 298 10.70 15.52 -10.14
CA LYS A 298 11.17 15.69 -11.53
C LYS A 298 12.69 15.71 -11.67
N ASN A 299 13.43 15.68 -10.55
CA ASN A 299 14.88 15.80 -10.54
C ASN A 299 15.51 14.64 -9.75
N GLU A 300 16.62 14.07 -10.24
CA GLU A 300 17.21 12.88 -9.63
C GLU A 300 17.66 13.06 -8.17
N ASP A 301 18.10 14.26 -7.79
CA ASP A 301 18.55 14.55 -6.42
C ASP A 301 17.37 14.75 -5.44
N GLY A 302 16.18 15.07 -5.95
CA GLY A 302 15.04 15.43 -5.12
C GLY A 302 14.56 14.30 -4.19
N PRO A 303 14.38 13.06 -4.66
CA PRO A 303 14.03 11.92 -3.82
C PRO A 303 15.05 11.60 -2.73
N ILE A 304 16.33 11.95 -2.93
CA ILE A 304 17.39 11.76 -1.92
C ILE A 304 17.15 12.75 -0.77
N ILE A 305 16.95 14.03 -1.09
CA ILE A 305 16.63 15.07 -0.08
C ILE A 305 15.34 14.72 0.67
N LEU A 306 14.33 14.20 -0.02
CA LEU A 306 13.10 13.74 0.63
C LEU A 306 13.34 12.55 1.56
N ALA A 307 14.29 11.66 1.24
CA ALA A 307 14.65 10.53 2.10
C ALA A 307 15.29 11.01 3.39
N GLU A 308 16.25 11.94 3.29
CA GLU A 308 16.92 12.53 4.46
C GLU A 308 15.97 13.32 5.35
N LEU A 309 15.08 14.12 4.74
CA LEU A 309 14.02 14.81 5.46
C LEU A 309 13.09 13.81 6.18
N SER A 310 12.69 12.74 5.48
CA SER A 310 11.84 11.70 6.08
C SER A 310 12.54 11.04 7.27
N GLU A 311 13.80 10.67 7.11
CA GLU A 311 14.61 10.05 8.16
C GLU A 311 14.74 10.96 9.39
N ALA A 312 15.04 12.25 9.17
CA ALA A 312 15.15 13.21 10.25
C ALA A 312 13.82 13.40 11.00
N ILE A 313 12.69 13.43 10.29
CA ILE A 313 11.35 13.50 10.91
C ILE A 313 11.04 12.22 11.70
N ILE A 314 11.25 11.04 11.10
CA ILE A 314 10.99 9.74 11.72
C ILE A 314 11.80 9.56 13.00
N ASN A 315 13.07 9.94 12.98
CA ASN A 315 13.98 9.79 14.12
C ASN A 315 13.91 10.96 15.11
N ASN A 316 13.05 11.96 14.86
CA ASN A 316 12.95 13.18 15.66
C ASN A 316 14.28 13.94 15.82
N THR A 317 15.10 13.94 14.77
CA THR A 317 16.41 14.60 14.70
C THR A 317 16.42 15.81 13.78
N ILE A 318 15.24 16.37 13.45
CA ILE A 318 15.11 17.56 12.60
C ILE A 318 15.93 18.70 13.17
N LYS A 319 15.83 18.99 14.47
CA LYS A 319 16.54 20.11 15.12
C LYS A 319 18.06 20.02 14.99
N ASP A 320 18.60 18.81 15.05
CA ASP A 320 20.04 18.58 14.93
C ASP A 320 20.52 18.66 13.47
N ASN A 321 19.64 18.34 12.51
CA ASN A 321 19.96 18.26 11.09
C ASN A 321 19.41 19.41 10.23
N ILE A 322 18.67 20.35 10.82
CA ILE A 322 17.91 21.35 10.07
C ILE A 322 18.79 22.20 9.18
N TYR A 323 19.98 22.57 9.64
CA TYR A 323 20.92 23.34 8.85
C TYR A 323 21.37 22.58 7.59
N ASN A 324 21.69 21.29 7.74
CA ASN A 324 22.13 20.45 6.62
C ASN A 324 21.00 20.24 5.61
N ILE A 325 19.81 19.84 6.08
CA ILE A 325 18.63 19.63 5.25
C ILE A 325 18.24 20.92 4.52
N THR A 326 18.23 22.05 5.23
CA THR A 326 17.94 23.36 4.65
C THR A 326 18.95 23.73 3.58
N ARG A 327 20.25 23.54 3.85
CA ARG A 327 21.32 23.83 2.89
C ARG A 327 21.14 23.00 1.62
N GLU A 328 20.87 21.71 1.76
CA GLU A 328 20.66 20.81 0.62
C GLU A 328 19.45 21.18 -0.21
N ILE A 329 18.32 21.49 0.44
CA ILE A 329 17.12 22.01 -0.23
C ILE A 329 17.48 23.29 -1.00
N VAL A 330 18.16 24.26 -0.37
CA VAL A 330 18.52 25.53 -1.01
C VAL A 330 19.48 25.33 -2.19
N GLU A 331 20.50 24.49 -2.04
CA GLU A 331 21.47 24.18 -3.10
C GLU A 331 20.82 23.48 -4.28
N PHE A 332 19.94 22.51 -4.01
CA PHE A 332 19.14 21.83 -5.02
C PHE A 332 18.31 22.83 -5.84
N LEU A 333 17.65 23.78 -5.17
CA LEU A 333 16.77 24.74 -5.83
C LEU A 333 17.52 25.79 -6.65
N LYS A 334 18.70 26.24 -6.19
CA LYS A 334 19.55 27.16 -6.97
C LYS A 334 19.93 26.58 -8.33
N LYS A 335 20.03 25.26 -8.43
CA LYS A 335 20.45 24.56 -9.65
C LYS A 335 19.29 24.30 -10.62
N LYS A 336 18.01 24.47 -10.22
CA LYS A 336 16.85 24.00 -10.98
C LYS A 336 15.86 25.12 -11.28
N GLU A 337 15.89 25.61 -12.53
CA GLU A 337 15.00 26.68 -13.01
C GLU A 337 13.51 26.38 -12.82
N THR A 338 13.11 25.10 -12.90
CA THR A 338 11.71 24.67 -12.71
C THR A 338 11.17 24.96 -11.31
N CYS A 339 12.04 25.25 -10.34
CA CYS A 339 11.68 25.50 -8.96
C CYS A 339 11.61 26.96 -8.56
N ILE A 340 12.01 27.89 -9.44
CA ILE A 340 12.04 29.32 -9.16
C ILE A 340 10.64 29.83 -8.78
N ALA A 341 9.59 29.31 -9.43
CA ALA A 341 8.20 29.65 -9.15
C ALA A 341 7.72 29.27 -7.74
N HIS A 342 8.51 28.49 -6.98
CA HIS A 342 8.16 27.99 -5.66
C HIS A 342 9.07 28.51 -4.53
N LEU A 343 10.02 29.41 -4.81
CA LEU A 343 11.02 29.88 -3.84
C LEU A 343 10.43 30.38 -2.52
N ASP A 344 9.38 31.20 -2.55
CA ASP A 344 8.77 31.74 -1.34
C ASP A 344 8.09 30.67 -0.48
N ALA A 345 7.50 29.66 -1.14
CA ALA A 345 6.90 28.54 -0.47
C ALA A 345 7.94 27.64 0.20
N ILE A 346 9.15 27.58 -0.37
CA ILE A 346 10.24 26.78 0.16
C ILE A 346 10.95 27.51 1.31
N LYS A 347 11.04 28.84 1.27
CA LYS A 347 11.45 29.60 2.47
C LYS A 347 10.54 29.29 3.65
N LYS A 348 9.23 29.30 3.43
CA LYS A 348 8.25 28.88 4.45
C LYS A 348 8.43 27.44 4.90
N LEU A 349 8.87 26.54 4.02
CA LEU A 349 9.15 25.15 4.40
C LEU A 349 10.27 25.11 5.45
N VAL A 350 11.34 25.88 5.27
CA VAL A 350 12.43 25.97 6.24
C VAL A 350 11.93 26.49 7.58
N ASP A 351 11.07 27.53 7.56
CA ASP A 351 10.48 28.08 8.79
C ASP A 351 9.63 27.03 9.52
N VAL A 352 8.77 26.31 8.79
CA VAL A 352 7.94 25.23 9.36
C VAL A 352 8.81 24.11 9.92
N LEU A 353 9.86 23.68 9.20
CA LEU A 353 10.77 22.64 9.68
C LEU A 353 11.53 23.07 10.95
N ALA A 354 11.73 24.36 11.18
CA ALA A 354 12.38 24.87 12.40
C ALA A 354 11.48 24.83 13.63
N GLU A 355 10.17 24.77 13.43
CA GLU A 355 9.17 24.70 14.50
C GLU A 355 8.84 23.26 14.93
N LEU A 356 9.15 22.26 14.09
CA LEU A 356 9.08 20.83 14.41
C LEU A 356 10.17 20.45 15.42
#